data_AF-A0A5C2CXX1-F1
#
_entry.id   AF-A0A5C2CXX1-F1
#
_cell.length_a   1.000
_cell.length_b   1.000
_cell.length_c   1.000
_cell.angle_alpha   90.00
_cell.angle_beta   90.00
_cell.angle_gamma   90.00
#
_symmetry.space_group_name_H-M   'P 1'
#
loop_
_entity.id
_entity.type
_entity.pdbx_description
1 polymer ?
#
loop_
_entity_poly.entity_id
_entity_poly.type
_entity_poly.pdbx_seq_one_letter_code
_entity_poly.pdbx_strand_id
1 'polypeptide(L)'
;MTIELLTAALVVITAVYAWVTFRMMRTSERTLQAMRDQSEASLRPYVTVSAFTVPNNFLFFLRISNTGRTAAQNVRLELDRDFYQYGGEAGGVNLRSAVAFREPIQQLPPGAEIVFGLAEGVVILGERNDPAVTPPVFAISATYSYSDRTVSERTVIDLRPYSAGMNAPDPIATELKKLREGELATIRKSLTGFLARVGPNPSGEADS
;
A
#
# COMPACT_ATOMS: atom_id res chain seq x y z
N MET A 1 20.09 -56.22 52.25
CA MET A 1 21.20 -55.31 51.90
C MET A 1 21.52 -55.23 50.41
N THR A 2 21.98 -56.28 49.72
CA THR A 2 22.43 -56.15 48.30
C THR A 2 21.31 -55.74 47.33
N ILE A 3 20.11 -56.32 47.46
CA ILE A 3 18.95 -56.00 46.61
C ILE A 3 18.45 -54.56 46.86
N GLU A 4 18.35 -54.13 48.11
CA GLU A 4 17.90 -52.76 48.47
C GLU A 4 18.85 -51.69 47.92
N LEU A 5 20.15 -51.96 47.93
CA LEU A 5 21.18 -51.06 47.39
C LEU A 5 21.08 -50.94 45.87
N LEU A 6 20.73 -52.03 45.19
CA LEU A 6 20.50 -52.08 43.74
C LEU A 6 19.22 -51.31 43.35
N THR A 7 18.14 -51.47 44.12
CA THR A 7 16.88 -50.74 43.92
C THR A 7 17.06 -49.23 44.17
N ALA A 8 17.78 -48.86 45.22
CA ALA A 8 18.08 -47.46 45.53
C ALA A 8 18.91 -46.82 44.39
N ALA A 9 19.91 -47.53 43.87
CA ALA A 9 20.69 -47.06 42.72
C ALA A 9 19.82 -46.85 41.46
N LEU A 10 18.89 -47.77 41.19
CA LEU A 10 17.97 -47.64 40.04
C LEU A 10 17.06 -46.42 40.16
N VAL A 11 16.51 -46.16 41.35
CA VAL A 11 15.64 -45.00 41.61
C VAL A 11 16.42 -43.70 41.42
N VAL A 12 17.67 -43.63 41.89
CA VAL A 12 18.54 -42.47 41.68
C VAL A 12 18.80 -42.22 40.20
N ILE A 13 19.11 -43.28 39.43
CA ILE A 13 19.32 -43.16 37.98
C ILE A 13 18.05 -42.65 37.30
N THR A 14 16.89 -43.19 37.68
CA THR A 14 15.59 -42.79 37.11
C THR A 14 15.28 -41.32 37.43
N ALA A 15 15.57 -40.88 38.66
CA ALA A 15 15.40 -39.49 39.07
C ALA A 15 16.32 -38.54 38.28
N VAL A 16 17.56 -38.94 37.99
CA VAL A 16 18.48 -38.18 37.14
C VAL A 16 17.95 -38.08 35.71
N TYR A 17 17.46 -39.19 35.14
CA TYR A 17 16.86 -39.18 33.80
C TYR A 17 15.63 -38.27 33.72
N ALA A 18 14.74 -38.33 34.71
CA ALA A 18 13.58 -37.45 34.79
C ALA A 18 14.00 -35.98 34.90
N TRP A 19 15.03 -35.68 35.70
CA TRP A 19 15.57 -34.32 35.84
C TRP A 19 16.18 -33.78 34.53
N VAL A 20 16.98 -34.58 33.83
CA VAL A 20 17.57 -34.21 32.54
C VAL A 20 16.46 -34.00 31.50
N THR A 21 15.47 -34.89 31.44
CA THR A 21 14.33 -34.79 30.51
C THR A 21 13.51 -33.52 30.78
N PHE A 22 13.21 -33.24 32.05
CA PHE A 22 12.51 -32.03 32.47
C PHE A 22 13.30 -30.76 32.11
N ARG A 23 14.62 -30.78 32.33
CA ARG A 23 15.51 -29.68 31.95
C ARG A 23 15.54 -29.46 30.43
N MET A 24 15.55 -30.54 29.65
CA MET A 24 15.58 -30.51 28.18
C MET A 24 14.28 -29.93 27.62
N MET A 25 13.12 -30.35 28.14
CA MET A 25 11.81 -29.77 27.79
C MET A 25 11.79 -28.26 28.03
N ARG A 26 12.27 -27.80 29.19
CA ARG A 26 12.31 -26.37 29.54
C ARG A 26 13.23 -25.54 28.65
N THR A 27 14.30 -26.11 28.11
CA THR A 27 15.15 -25.44 27.12
C THR A 27 14.53 -25.44 25.72
N SER A 28 13.84 -26.51 25.33
CA SER A 28 13.17 -26.62 24.03
C SER A 28 12.04 -25.61 23.88
N GLU A 29 11.33 -25.28 24.95
CA GLU A 29 10.27 -24.25 24.93
C GLU A 29 10.78 -22.89 24.45
N ARG A 30 11.97 -22.46 24.91
CA ARG A 30 12.56 -21.17 24.51
C ARG A 30 13.02 -21.18 23.06
N THR A 31 13.60 -22.28 22.59
CA THR A 31 13.98 -22.44 21.20
C THR A 31 12.76 -22.45 20.28
N LEU A 32 11.68 -23.13 20.69
CA LEU A 32 10.42 -23.15 19.94
C LEU A 32 9.77 -21.76 19.90
N GLN A 33 9.86 -20.99 20.98
CA GLN A 33 9.35 -19.62 21.00
C GLN A 33 10.15 -18.72 20.05
N ALA A 34 11.48 -18.75 20.10
CA ALA A 34 12.32 -18.00 19.17
C ALA A 34 12.09 -18.40 17.70
N MET A 35 11.89 -19.69 17.43
CA MET A 35 11.53 -20.18 16.09
C MET A 35 10.14 -19.71 15.65
N ARG A 36 9.15 -19.68 16.55
CA ARG A 36 7.80 -19.15 16.26
C ARG A 36 7.85 -17.66 15.95
N ASP A 37 8.59 -16.88 16.72
CA ASP A 37 8.71 -15.43 16.49
C ASP A 37 9.42 -15.14 15.15
N GLN A 38 10.45 -15.92 14.81
CA GLN A 38 11.12 -15.82 13.50
C GLN A 38 10.20 -16.25 12.34
N SER A 39 9.44 -17.33 12.53
CA SER A 39 8.46 -17.79 11.54
C SER A 39 7.35 -16.76 11.35
N GLU A 40 6.86 -16.16 12.43
CA GLU A 40 5.84 -15.11 12.40
C GLU A 40 6.34 -13.87 11.67
N ALA A 41 7.53 -13.37 12.01
CA ALA A 41 8.11 -12.22 11.33
C ALA A 41 8.30 -12.47 9.82
N SER A 42 8.59 -13.71 9.42
CA SER A 42 8.84 -14.09 8.03
C SER A 42 7.57 -14.33 7.22
N LEU A 43 6.51 -14.86 7.86
CA LEU A 43 5.27 -15.29 7.20
C LEU A 43 4.09 -14.35 7.42
N ARG A 44 4.24 -13.31 8.25
CA ARG A 44 3.17 -12.36 8.50
C ARG A 44 2.90 -11.50 7.25
N PRO A 45 1.65 -11.41 6.78
CA PRO A 45 1.24 -10.37 5.85
C PRO A 45 1.19 -9.02 6.58
N TYR A 46 1.54 -7.96 5.87
CA TYR A 46 1.47 -6.58 6.39
C TYR A 46 0.60 -5.78 5.45
N VAL A 47 -0.57 -5.34 5.92
CA VAL A 47 -1.49 -4.54 5.11
C VAL A 47 -1.17 -3.07 5.37
N THR A 48 -0.30 -2.53 4.52
CA THR A 48 0.14 -1.14 4.64
C THR A 48 -0.85 -0.22 3.94
N VAL A 49 -1.34 0.77 4.69
CA VAL A 49 -2.15 1.87 4.19
C VAL A 49 -1.27 3.12 4.14
N SER A 50 -1.23 3.81 3.02
CA SER A 50 -0.40 5.01 2.86
C SER A 50 -1.08 6.02 1.95
N ALA A 51 -0.87 7.31 2.23
CA ALA A 51 -1.24 8.37 1.30
C ALA A 51 -0.02 8.79 0.49
N PHE A 52 -0.23 9.08 -0.79
CA PHE A 52 0.82 9.58 -1.66
C PHE A 52 0.24 10.55 -2.69
N THR A 53 1.13 11.34 -3.30
CA THR A 53 0.83 12.22 -4.43
C THR A 53 1.66 11.79 -5.62
N VAL A 54 1.10 11.89 -6.82
CA VAL A 54 1.86 11.68 -8.05
C VAL A 54 2.52 13.00 -8.43
N PRO A 55 3.78 13.02 -8.88
CA PRO A 55 4.40 14.26 -9.33
C PRO A 55 3.59 14.97 -10.41
N ASN A 56 3.63 16.30 -10.41
CA ASN A 56 2.84 17.16 -11.30
C ASN A 56 1.30 16.94 -11.19
N ASN A 57 0.83 16.34 -10.10
CA ASN A 57 -0.59 16.19 -9.80
C ASN A 57 -0.88 16.67 -8.37
N PHE A 58 -1.91 17.49 -8.22
CA PHE A 58 -2.35 18.00 -6.92
C PHE A 58 -3.34 17.08 -6.21
N LEU A 59 -3.63 15.90 -6.77
CA LEU A 59 -4.53 14.92 -6.21
C LEU A 59 -3.82 14.02 -5.20
N PHE A 60 -4.40 13.88 -4.01
CA PHE A 60 -4.00 12.85 -3.05
C PHE A 60 -4.59 11.50 -3.44
N PHE A 61 -3.80 10.44 -3.25
CA PHE A 61 -4.21 9.07 -3.41
C PHE A 61 -4.01 8.30 -2.13
N LEU A 62 -4.87 7.33 -1.89
CA LEU A 62 -4.74 6.33 -0.84
C LEU A 62 -4.34 5.01 -1.47
N ARG A 63 -3.21 4.45 -1.05
CA ARG A 63 -2.77 3.10 -1.41
C ARG A 63 -2.99 2.17 -0.23
N ILE A 64 -3.65 1.05 -0.49
CA ILE A 64 -3.73 -0.10 0.41
C ILE A 64 -3.01 -1.25 -0.28
N SER A 65 -1.97 -1.78 0.35
CA SER A 65 -1.13 -2.80 -0.27
C SER A 65 -0.68 -3.83 0.76
N ASN A 66 -0.51 -5.07 0.31
CA ASN A 66 0.13 -6.08 1.13
C ASN A 66 1.65 -6.06 0.90
N THR A 67 2.39 -5.48 1.83
CA THR A 67 3.86 -5.39 1.80
C THR A 67 4.54 -6.60 2.45
N GLY A 68 3.76 -7.56 2.97
CA GLY A 68 4.28 -8.81 3.51
C GLY A 68 4.62 -9.83 2.43
N ARG A 69 5.15 -10.98 2.85
CA ARG A 69 5.57 -12.07 1.95
C ARG A 69 4.50 -13.11 1.67
N THR A 70 3.38 -13.05 2.38
CA THR A 70 2.27 -14.00 2.31
C THR A 70 0.95 -13.27 2.05
N ALA A 71 -0.08 -13.99 1.62
CA ALA A 71 -1.38 -13.40 1.35
C ALA A 71 -2.14 -13.11 2.65
N ALA A 72 -2.72 -11.91 2.76
CA ALA A 72 -3.69 -11.60 3.80
C ALA A 72 -5.06 -12.14 3.38
N GLN A 73 -5.72 -12.90 4.25
CA GLN A 73 -7.04 -13.47 3.98
C GLN A 73 -8.13 -12.68 4.69
N ASN A 74 -9.33 -12.65 4.11
CA ASN A 74 -10.51 -12.02 4.70
C ASN A 74 -10.25 -10.57 5.18
N VAL A 75 -9.57 -9.77 4.36
CA VAL A 75 -9.21 -8.41 4.73
C VAL A 75 -10.46 -7.54 4.80
N ARG A 76 -10.74 -7.00 5.98
CA ARG A 76 -11.80 -6.03 6.25
C ARG A 76 -11.18 -4.68 6.53
N LEU A 77 -11.61 -3.68 5.78
CA LEU A 77 -11.15 -2.31 5.90
C LEU A 77 -12.24 -1.45 6.54
N GLU A 78 -11.87 -0.61 7.51
CA GLU A 78 -12.79 0.29 8.19
C GLU A 78 -12.19 1.69 8.29
N LEU A 79 -12.98 2.69 7.90
CA LEU A 79 -12.66 4.10 8.11
C LEU A 79 -13.20 4.57 9.47
N ASP A 80 -12.39 5.35 10.20
CA ASP A 80 -12.81 5.97 11.46
C ASP A 80 -13.82 7.11 11.27
N ARG A 81 -13.79 7.77 10.11
CA ARG A 81 -14.67 8.88 9.74
C ARG A 81 -14.96 8.87 8.24
N ASP A 82 -15.98 9.59 7.82
CA ASP A 82 -16.31 9.68 6.40
C ASP A 82 -15.27 10.52 5.63
N PHE A 83 -15.07 10.15 4.36
CA PHE A 83 -14.20 10.87 3.45
C PHE A 83 -14.87 10.90 2.08
N TYR A 84 -15.33 12.08 1.66
CA TYR A 84 -15.97 12.29 0.37
C TYR A 84 -14.92 12.64 -0.68
N GLN A 85 -14.84 11.83 -1.73
CA GLN A 85 -13.84 11.99 -2.78
C GLN A 85 -14.06 13.29 -3.57
N TYR A 86 -12.96 13.87 -4.06
CA TYR A 86 -12.91 15.05 -4.92
C TYR A 86 -13.61 16.31 -4.38
N GLY A 87 -13.80 16.41 -3.06
CA GLY A 87 -14.48 17.56 -2.45
C GLY A 87 -15.97 17.62 -2.72
N GLY A 88 -16.59 16.49 -3.07
CA GLY A 88 -18.05 16.41 -3.16
C GLY A 88 -18.70 16.76 -1.83
N GLU A 89 -19.89 17.36 -1.87
CA GLU A 89 -20.71 17.64 -0.68
C GLU A 89 -21.03 16.34 0.09
N ALA A 90 -21.58 16.47 1.30
CA ALA A 90 -22.11 15.35 2.08
C ALA A 90 -23.28 14.65 1.32
N GLY A 91 -22.93 13.80 0.36
CA GLY A 91 -23.81 13.26 -0.68
C GLY A 91 -23.08 12.78 -1.94
N GLY A 92 -21.81 13.16 -2.12
CA GLY A 92 -20.92 12.64 -3.15
C GLY A 92 -20.41 11.23 -2.88
N VAL A 93 -19.43 10.78 -3.68
CA VAL A 93 -18.84 9.43 -3.53
C VAL A 93 -17.99 9.36 -2.26
N ASN A 94 -18.53 8.74 -1.22
CA ASN A 94 -17.80 8.48 0.03
C ASN A 94 -16.91 7.25 -0.14
N LEU A 95 -15.66 7.33 0.29
CA LEU A 95 -14.70 6.22 0.28
C LEU A 95 -15.23 4.97 1.01
N ARG A 96 -16.00 5.15 2.09
CA ARG A 96 -16.67 4.06 2.82
C ARG A 96 -17.64 3.26 1.98
N SER A 97 -18.21 3.86 0.93
CA SER A 97 -19.16 3.20 0.03
C SER A 97 -18.50 2.26 -0.99
N ALA A 98 -17.17 2.34 -1.15
CA ALA A 98 -16.45 1.48 -2.08
C ALA A 98 -16.49 0.01 -1.61
N VAL A 99 -16.53 -0.91 -2.58
CA VAL A 99 -16.66 -2.36 -2.32
C VAL A 99 -15.59 -2.86 -1.34
N ALA A 100 -14.36 -2.38 -1.47
CA ALA A 100 -13.25 -2.75 -0.58
C ALA A 100 -13.48 -2.41 0.90
N PHE A 101 -14.34 -1.44 1.23
CA PHE A 101 -14.68 -1.06 2.61
C PHE A 101 -16.02 -1.64 3.08
N ARG A 102 -16.85 -2.14 2.15
CA ARG A 102 -18.15 -2.76 2.47
C ARG A 102 -18.07 -4.27 2.61
N GLU A 103 -17.25 -4.90 1.76
CA GLU A 103 -17.15 -6.34 1.65
C GLU A 103 -15.74 -6.80 2.03
N PRO A 104 -15.61 -7.98 2.67
CA PRO A 104 -14.31 -8.54 2.94
C PRO A 104 -13.60 -8.91 1.64
N ILE A 105 -12.36 -8.46 1.49
CA ILE A 105 -11.48 -8.88 0.41
C ILE A 105 -11.01 -10.29 0.76
N GLN A 106 -11.49 -11.28 0.00
CA GLN A 106 -11.23 -12.70 0.27
C GLN A 106 -9.74 -13.00 0.40
N GLN A 107 -8.93 -12.42 -0.49
CA GLN A 107 -7.50 -12.59 -0.48
C GLN A 107 -6.81 -11.36 -1.07
N LEU A 108 -5.84 -10.80 -0.34
CA LEU A 108 -4.95 -9.76 -0.80
C LEU A 108 -3.52 -10.34 -0.91
N PRO A 109 -3.07 -10.73 -2.12
CA PRO A 109 -1.78 -11.39 -2.28
C PRO A 109 -0.59 -10.44 -2.06
N PRO A 110 0.62 -10.95 -1.80
CA PRO A 110 1.83 -10.15 -1.66
C PRO A 110 2.03 -9.21 -2.85
N GLY A 111 2.31 -7.94 -2.59
CA GLY A 111 2.55 -6.93 -3.61
C GLY A 111 1.30 -6.42 -4.34
N ALA A 112 0.11 -6.98 -4.10
CA ALA A 112 -1.11 -6.40 -4.66
C ALA A 112 -1.42 -5.05 -4.00
N GLU A 113 -1.91 -4.13 -4.82
CA GLU A 113 -2.29 -2.79 -4.40
C GLU A 113 -3.70 -2.43 -4.86
N ILE A 114 -4.38 -1.64 -4.03
CA ILE A 114 -5.64 -0.98 -4.35
C ILE A 114 -5.41 0.51 -4.13
N VAL A 115 -5.72 1.31 -5.15
CA VAL A 115 -5.50 2.76 -5.13
C VAL A 115 -6.84 3.48 -5.24
N PHE A 116 -7.12 4.36 -4.30
CA PHE A 116 -8.27 5.24 -4.32
C PHE A 116 -7.82 6.69 -4.53
N GLY A 117 -8.49 7.41 -5.44
CA GLY A 117 -8.39 8.86 -5.48
C GLY A 117 -9.04 9.44 -4.21
N LEU A 118 -8.38 10.41 -3.58
CA LEU A 118 -8.96 11.17 -2.48
C LEU A 118 -9.54 12.46 -3.04
N ALA A 119 -8.92 13.61 -2.75
CA ALA A 119 -9.28 14.90 -3.30
C ALA A 119 -8.02 15.75 -3.52
N GLU A 120 -8.18 16.87 -4.22
CA GLU A 120 -7.09 17.79 -4.48
C GLU A 120 -6.58 18.40 -3.17
N GLY A 121 -5.28 18.69 -3.08
CA GLY A 121 -4.71 19.26 -1.87
C GLY A 121 -5.31 20.62 -1.52
N VAL A 122 -5.74 21.42 -2.51
CA VAL A 122 -6.45 22.68 -2.23
C VAL A 122 -7.81 22.47 -1.58
N VAL A 123 -8.46 21.32 -1.81
CA VAL A 123 -9.73 20.96 -1.19
C VAL A 123 -9.50 20.45 0.24
N ILE A 124 -8.49 19.61 0.43
CA ILE A 124 -8.21 18.95 1.72
C ILE A 124 -7.48 19.90 2.69
N LEU A 125 -6.58 20.73 2.18
CA LEU A 125 -5.66 21.55 2.97
C LEU A 125 -5.90 23.05 2.81
N GLY A 126 -6.84 23.46 1.96
CA GLY A 126 -7.19 24.87 1.76
C GLY A 126 -8.03 25.45 2.89
N GLU A 127 -8.10 26.79 2.95
CA GLU A 127 -8.81 27.53 4.01
C GLU A 127 -10.32 27.26 4.05
N ARG A 128 -10.90 26.81 2.94
CA ARG A 128 -12.33 26.50 2.81
C ARG A 128 -12.65 25.02 3.02
N ASN A 129 -11.71 24.24 3.57
CA ASN A 129 -11.94 22.83 3.88
C ASN A 129 -13.09 22.67 4.89
N ASP A 130 -13.98 21.72 4.61
CA ASP A 130 -14.89 21.18 5.62
C ASP A 130 -14.34 19.82 6.12
N PRO A 131 -13.83 19.75 7.37
CA PRO A 131 -13.26 18.53 7.92
C PRO A 131 -14.27 17.39 8.09
N ALA A 132 -15.58 17.67 8.09
CA ALA A 132 -16.61 16.64 8.11
C ALA A 132 -16.73 15.92 6.76
N VAL A 133 -16.30 16.59 5.67
CA VAL A 133 -16.42 16.09 4.30
C VAL A 133 -15.08 15.53 3.81
N THR A 134 -13.99 16.29 3.96
CA THR A 134 -12.64 15.89 3.53
C THR A 134 -11.64 16.09 4.66
N PRO A 135 -11.66 15.21 5.69
CA PRO A 135 -10.79 15.37 6.85
C PRO A 135 -9.31 15.22 6.44
N PRO A 136 -8.45 16.19 6.79
CA PRO A 136 -7.01 16.11 6.50
C PRO A 136 -6.29 15.04 7.32
N VAL A 137 -6.91 14.56 8.41
CA VAL A 137 -6.44 13.47 9.25
C VAL A 137 -7.57 12.47 9.47
N PHE A 138 -7.33 11.21 9.14
CA PHE A 138 -8.26 10.10 9.33
C PHE A 138 -7.48 8.81 9.57
N ALA A 139 -8.16 7.75 9.96
CA ALA A 139 -7.54 6.46 10.23
C ALA A 139 -8.28 5.33 9.54
N ILE A 140 -7.50 4.36 9.06
CA ILE A 140 -8.00 3.13 8.48
C ILE A 140 -7.53 1.97 9.33
N SER A 141 -8.48 1.15 9.75
CA SER A 141 -8.22 -0.14 10.40
C SER A 141 -8.33 -1.24 9.36
N ALA A 142 -7.28 -2.04 9.21
CA ALA A 142 -7.26 -3.24 8.40
C ALA A 142 -7.24 -4.45 9.33
N THR A 143 -8.30 -5.27 9.28
CA THR A 143 -8.39 -6.52 10.02
C THR A 143 -8.31 -7.68 9.04
N TYR A 144 -7.41 -8.63 9.26
CA TYR A 144 -7.19 -9.74 8.35
C TYR A 144 -6.73 -10.99 9.09
N SER A 145 -6.88 -12.14 8.45
CA SER A 145 -6.42 -13.43 8.95
C SER A 145 -5.22 -13.94 8.17
N TYR A 146 -4.32 -14.63 8.86
CA TYR A 146 -3.26 -15.42 8.25
C TYR A 146 -2.99 -16.65 9.11
N SER A 147 -2.87 -17.82 8.48
CA SER A 147 -2.83 -19.10 9.20
C SER A 147 -4.01 -19.18 10.20
N ASP A 148 -3.73 -19.34 11.50
CA ASP A 148 -4.75 -19.44 12.56
C ASP A 148 -4.85 -18.15 13.41
N ARG A 149 -4.40 -17.01 12.87
CA ARG A 149 -4.35 -15.73 13.60
C ARG A 149 -5.13 -14.64 12.90
N THR A 150 -5.71 -13.75 13.69
CA THR A 150 -6.32 -12.50 13.24
C THR A 150 -5.48 -11.34 13.73
N VAL A 151 -5.18 -10.41 12.82
CA VAL A 151 -4.44 -9.18 13.11
C VAL A 151 -5.33 -8.00 12.79
N SER A 152 -5.24 -6.95 13.61
CA SER A 152 -5.84 -5.66 13.33
C SER A 152 -4.76 -4.58 13.36
N GLU A 153 -4.61 -3.88 12.24
CA GLU A 153 -3.62 -2.81 12.06
C GLU A 153 -4.37 -1.51 11.85
N ARG A 154 -4.13 -0.52 12.72
CA ARG A 154 -4.70 0.83 12.58
C ARG A 154 -3.63 1.79 12.09
N THR A 155 -3.87 2.39 10.94
CA THR A 155 -2.97 3.39 10.36
C THR A 155 -3.64 4.76 10.38
N VAL A 156 -2.96 5.75 10.95
CA VAL A 156 -3.38 7.16 10.90
C VAL A 156 -2.75 7.80 9.67
N ILE A 157 -3.61 8.35 8.81
CA ILE A 157 -3.22 9.09 7.62
C ILE A 157 -3.31 10.58 7.96
N ASP A 158 -2.17 11.27 7.89
CA ASP A 158 -2.07 12.71 8.06
C ASP A 158 -1.57 13.34 6.75
N LEU A 159 -2.44 14.10 6.09
CA LEU A 159 -2.17 14.72 4.79
C LEU A 159 -1.49 16.09 4.94
N ARG A 160 -1.52 16.70 6.13
CA ARG A 160 -0.99 18.05 6.37
C ARG A 160 0.51 18.20 6.07
N PRO A 161 1.39 17.23 6.41
CA PRO A 161 2.81 17.31 6.10
C PRO A 161 3.13 17.40 4.61
N TYR A 162 2.21 16.95 3.74
CA TYR A 162 2.41 16.95 2.29
C TYR A 162 2.19 18.32 1.64
N SER A 163 1.58 19.28 2.34
CA SER A 163 1.27 20.63 1.83
C SER A 163 2.44 21.31 1.10
N ALA A 164 3.66 21.21 1.64
CA ALA A 164 4.86 21.79 1.04
C ALA A 164 5.48 20.91 -0.07
N GLY A 165 5.26 19.59 -0.02
CA GLY A 165 5.86 18.61 -0.95
C GLY A 165 5.12 18.47 -2.28
N MET A 166 3.87 18.93 -2.36
CA MET A 166 3.03 18.82 -3.56
C MET A 166 3.53 19.60 -4.78
N ASN A 167 4.40 20.59 -4.57
CA ASN A 167 4.94 21.44 -5.64
C ASN A 167 6.26 20.93 -6.23
N ALA A 168 6.74 19.73 -5.85
CA ALA A 168 7.98 19.19 -6.37
C ALA A 168 7.80 18.68 -7.82
N PRO A 169 8.46 19.29 -8.82
CA PRO A 169 8.36 18.83 -10.21
C PRO A 169 9.10 17.51 -10.40
N ASP A 170 8.56 16.61 -11.23
CA ASP A 170 9.28 15.41 -11.67
C ASP A 170 10.30 15.78 -12.75
N PRO A 171 11.61 15.59 -12.52
CA PRO A 171 12.64 15.95 -13.49
C PRO A 171 12.51 15.15 -14.79
N ILE A 172 12.18 13.85 -14.73
CA ILE A 172 12.05 13.00 -15.91
C ILE A 172 10.80 13.38 -16.69
N ALA A 173 9.66 13.55 -16.02
CA ALA A 173 8.43 13.98 -16.70
C ALA A 173 8.58 15.37 -17.33
N THR A 174 9.33 16.27 -16.68
CA THR A 174 9.64 17.60 -17.21
C THR A 174 10.49 17.51 -18.47
N GLU A 175 11.56 16.71 -18.46
CA GLU A 175 12.41 16.50 -19.64
C GLU A 175 11.67 15.80 -20.78
N LEU A 176 10.86 14.77 -20.50
CA LEU A 176 10.00 14.13 -21.49
C LEU A 176 8.99 15.10 -22.11
N LYS A 177 8.42 16.01 -21.31
CA LYS A 177 7.52 17.04 -21.81
C LYS A 177 8.26 17.99 -22.76
N LYS A 178 9.47 18.44 -22.39
CA LYS A 178 10.32 19.29 -23.24
C LYS A 178 10.69 18.60 -24.55
N LEU A 179 11.10 17.32 -24.50
CA LEU A 179 11.43 16.53 -25.69
C LEU A 179 10.22 16.40 -26.62
N ARG A 180 9.07 16.01 -26.08
CA ARG A 180 7.82 15.90 -26.85
C ARG A 180 7.43 17.22 -27.50
N GLU A 181 7.44 18.32 -26.75
CA GLU A 181 7.07 19.64 -27.28
C GLU A 181 8.07 20.14 -28.34
N GLY A 182 9.37 19.95 -28.11
CA GLY A 182 10.44 20.33 -29.04
C GLY A 182 10.45 19.50 -30.32
N GLU A 183 10.35 18.18 -30.22
CA GLU A 183 10.34 17.28 -31.37
C GLU A 183 9.05 17.43 -32.18
N LEU A 184 7.87 17.52 -31.54
CA LEU A 184 6.61 17.75 -32.24
C LEU A 184 6.59 19.12 -32.95
N ALA A 185 7.17 20.16 -32.35
CA ALA A 185 7.31 21.45 -33.01
C ALA A 185 8.22 21.38 -34.24
N THR A 186 9.31 20.62 -34.15
CA THR A 186 10.26 20.41 -35.25
C THR A 186 9.63 19.60 -36.38
N ILE A 187 8.94 18.50 -36.05
CA ILE A 187 8.19 17.66 -37.00
C ILE A 187 7.09 18.48 -37.66
N ARG A 188 6.32 19.28 -36.91
CA ARG A 188 5.28 20.15 -37.49
C ARG A 188 5.87 21.14 -38.48
N LYS A 189 7.00 21.76 -38.14
CA LYS A 189 7.70 22.72 -39.01
C LYS A 189 8.23 22.06 -40.28
N SER A 190 8.82 20.87 -40.18
CA SER A 190 9.31 20.13 -41.34
C SER A 190 8.17 19.63 -42.23
N LEU A 191 7.07 19.15 -41.66
CA LEU A 191 5.88 18.72 -42.40
C LEU A 191 5.23 19.89 -43.13
N THR A 192 5.13 21.05 -42.49
CA THR A 192 4.58 22.27 -43.09
C THR A 192 5.48 22.77 -44.23
N GLY A 193 6.81 22.73 -44.04
CA GLY A 193 7.78 23.05 -45.10
C GLY A 193 7.76 22.07 -46.28
N PHE A 194 7.51 20.79 -46.03
CA PHE A 194 7.32 19.77 -47.06
C PHE A 194 6.03 20.00 -47.84
N LEU A 195 4.90 20.19 -47.15
CA LEU A 195 3.61 20.47 -47.77
C LEU A 195 3.62 21.78 -48.59
N ALA A 196 4.35 22.80 -48.14
CA ALA A 196 4.54 24.02 -48.91
C ALA A 196 5.36 23.82 -50.22
N ARG A 197 6.23 22.81 -50.26
CA ARG A 197 7.01 22.43 -51.46
C ARG A 197 6.26 21.47 -52.40
N VAL A 198 5.23 20.78 -51.89
CA VAL A 198 4.44 19.77 -52.63
C VAL A 198 3.02 20.28 -52.96
N GLY A 199 2.66 21.49 -52.52
CA GLY A 199 1.40 22.16 -52.87
C GLY A 199 1.22 22.31 -54.39
N PRO A 200 -0.04 22.30 -54.88
CA PRO A 200 -0.36 21.99 -56.27
C PRO A 200 0.29 22.99 -57.23
N ASN A 201 0.97 22.45 -58.24
CA ASN A 201 1.57 23.21 -59.33
C ASN A 201 0.47 24.01 -60.06
N PRO A 202 0.46 25.36 -60.04
CA PRO A 202 -0.46 26.14 -60.84
C PRO A 202 0.14 26.30 -62.25
N SER A 203 0.23 25.21 -63.01
CA SER A 203 0.61 25.31 -64.42
C SER A 203 0.01 24.14 -65.20
N GLY A 204 -1.17 24.40 -65.73
CA GLY A 204 -1.88 23.64 -66.73
C GLY A 204 -2.97 24.53 -67.32
N GLU A 205 -2.58 25.76 -67.73
CA GLU A 205 -3.29 26.53 -68.76
C GLU A 205 -3.63 25.56 -69.90
N ALA A 206 -4.91 25.40 -70.22
CA ALA A 206 -5.59 26.20 -71.22
C ALA A 206 -4.81 26.19 -72.54
N ASP A 207 -4.96 25.11 -73.29
CA ASP A 207 -4.80 25.18 -74.74
C ASP A 207 -5.87 24.32 -75.41
N SER A 208 -6.79 25.05 -76.04
CA SER A 208 -7.55 24.74 -77.27
C SER A 208 -8.45 23.51 -77.31
#